data_AF-A0A354GPU3-F1
#
_entry.id   AF-A0A354GPU3-F1
#
_cell.length_a   1.000
_cell.length_b   1.000
_cell.length_c   1.000
_cell.angle_alpha   90.00
_cell.angle_beta   90.00
_cell.angle_gamma   90.00
#
_symmetry.space_group_name_H-M   'P 1'
#
loop_
_entity.id
_entity.type
_entity.pdbx_description
1 polymer ?
#
loop_
_entity_poly.entity_id
_entity_poly.type
_entity_poly.pdbx_seq_one_letter_code
_entity_poly.pdbx_strand_id
1 'polypeptide(L)'
;MNRTQLQQLAEERVRDAEALLKAGQWSGAYYLAGYAVECGLKACIARLTNQHDYPDKDLAQRSYTHKIDVLVEVAGLTFQRNTDRAANPAFGANWLLVIGWDEKARYQFWTEAQARELFVAVADVTNGVMQWVRGRW
;
A
#
# COMPACT_ATOMS: atom_id res chain seq x y z
N MET A 1 2.64 -4.64 -16.97
CA MET A 1 2.68 -5.04 -15.55
C MET A 1 1.53 -6.00 -15.30
N ASN A 2 1.75 -7.18 -14.73
CA ASN A 2 0.71 -8.13 -14.35
C ASN A 2 0.61 -8.27 -12.81
N ARG A 3 -0.37 -9.04 -12.32
CA ARG A 3 -0.60 -9.27 -10.88
C ARG A 3 0.64 -9.78 -10.15
N THR A 4 1.34 -10.77 -10.69
CA THR A 4 2.55 -11.34 -10.07
C THR A 4 3.68 -10.32 -9.97
N GLN A 5 3.89 -9.52 -11.01
CA GLN A 5 4.88 -8.45 -10.99
C GLN A 5 4.54 -7.37 -9.95
N LEU A 6 3.26 -7.05 -9.76
CA LEU A 6 2.80 -6.10 -8.73
C LEU A 6 3.04 -6.64 -7.32
N GLN A 7 2.78 -7.92 -7.07
CA GLN A 7 3.08 -8.59 -5.79
C GLN A 7 4.59 -8.55 -5.51
N GLN A 8 5.42 -8.90 -6.50
CA GLN A 8 6.88 -8.86 -6.37
C GLN A 8 7.38 -7.44 -6.06
N LEU A 9 6.89 -6.44 -6.81
CA LEU A 9 7.21 -5.05 -6.57
C LEU A 9 6.80 -4.61 -5.17
N ALA A 10 5.61 -5.00 -4.69
CA ALA A 10 5.15 -4.64 -3.36
C ALA A 10 6.12 -5.16 -2.27
N GLU A 11 6.57 -6.41 -2.38
CA GLU A 11 7.56 -6.98 -1.45
C GLU A 11 8.94 -6.31 -1.57
N GLU A 12 9.39 -6.01 -2.79
CA GLU A 12 10.63 -5.27 -3.02
C GLU A 12 10.58 -3.88 -2.41
N ARG A 13 9.47 -3.14 -2.57
CA ARG A 13 9.32 -1.80 -1.98
C ARG A 13 9.37 -1.83 -0.45
N VAL A 14 8.83 -2.87 0.21
CA VAL A 14 9.00 -3.03 1.67
C VAL A 14 10.47 -3.20 2.02
N ARG A 15 11.19 -4.09 1.32
CA ARG A 15 12.63 -4.33 1.57
C ARG A 15 13.48 -3.10 1.29
N ASP A 16 13.21 -2.39 0.20
CA ASP A 16 13.89 -1.16 -0.16
C ASP A 16 13.65 -0.08 0.89
N ALA A 17 12.40 0.10 1.33
CA ALA A 17 12.07 1.06 2.39
C ALA A 17 12.80 0.75 3.69
N GLU A 18 12.88 -0.52 4.08
CA GLU A 18 13.63 -0.96 5.27
C GLU A 18 15.13 -0.66 5.14
N ALA A 19 15.73 -0.97 3.98
CA ALA A 19 17.14 -0.72 3.71
C ALA A 19 17.47 0.78 3.75
N LEU A 20 16.63 1.61 3.13
CA LEU A 20 16.77 3.07 3.14
C LEU A 20 16.61 3.64 4.55
N LEU A 21 15.68 3.11 5.35
CA LEU A 21 15.51 3.51 6.74
C LEU A 21 16.78 3.19 7.55
N LYS A 22 17.35 1.98 7.38
CA LYS A 22 18.62 1.61 8.05
C LYS A 22 19.80 2.48 7.60
N ALA A 23 19.79 2.96 6.37
CA ALA A 23 20.85 3.79 5.78
C ALA A 23 20.70 5.30 6.04
N GLY A 24 19.68 5.74 6.78
CA GLY A 24 19.44 7.16 7.03
C GLY A 24 18.79 7.94 5.88
N GLN A 25 18.26 7.23 4.88
CA GLN A 25 17.63 7.81 3.70
C GLN A 25 16.11 7.95 3.92
N TRP A 26 15.73 8.81 4.87
CA TRP A 26 14.38 8.89 5.43
C TRP A 26 13.29 9.19 4.40
N SER A 27 13.48 10.22 3.57
CA SER A 27 12.51 10.55 2.51
C SER A 27 12.34 9.42 1.51
N GLY A 28 13.43 8.72 1.17
CA GLY A 28 13.38 7.56 0.29
C GLY A 28 12.62 6.38 0.93
N ALA A 29 12.86 6.13 2.22
CA ALA A 29 12.15 5.10 2.98
C ALA A 29 10.64 5.40 3.06
N TYR A 30 10.28 6.63 3.42
CA TYR A 30 8.88 7.07 3.47
C TYR A 30 8.19 6.94 2.10
N TYR A 31 8.88 7.38 1.05
CA TYR A 31 8.40 7.29 -0.32
C TYR A 31 8.13 5.84 -0.73
N LEU A 32 9.10 4.93 -0.56
CA LEU A 32 8.93 3.54 -0.99
C LEU A 32 7.98 2.74 -0.10
N ALA A 33 7.86 3.06 1.19
CA ALA A 33 6.89 2.40 2.08
C ALA A 33 5.45 2.54 1.58
N GLY A 34 5.05 3.73 1.13
CA GLY A 34 3.71 3.92 0.56
C GLY A 34 3.51 3.22 -0.80
N TYR A 35 4.54 3.21 -1.66
CA TYR A 35 4.49 2.47 -2.92
C TYR A 35 4.33 0.96 -2.72
N ALA A 36 4.84 0.38 -1.63
CA ALA A 36 4.58 -1.02 -1.32
C ALA A 36 3.08 -1.31 -1.23
N VAL A 37 2.34 -0.46 -0.52
CA VAL A 37 0.89 -0.57 -0.35
C VAL A 37 0.16 -0.31 -1.67
N GLU A 38 0.58 0.70 -2.43
CA GLU A 38 0.02 0.97 -3.77
C GLU A 38 0.14 -0.25 -4.69
N CYS A 39 1.36 -0.81 -4.82
CA CYS A 39 1.60 -1.99 -5.64
C CYS A 39 0.74 -3.17 -5.19
N GLY A 40 0.60 -3.35 -3.87
CA GLY A 40 -0.22 -4.41 -3.32
C GLY A 40 -1.71 -4.26 -3.61
N LEU A 41 -2.26 -3.05 -3.42
CA LEU A 41 -3.66 -2.78 -3.76
C LEU A 41 -3.90 -2.92 -5.26
N LYS A 42 -2.95 -2.51 -6.11
CA LYS A 42 -3.03 -2.74 -7.56
C LYS A 42 -2.99 -4.23 -7.90
N ALA A 43 -2.29 -5.07 -7.14
CA ALA A 43 -2.38 -6.52 -7.29
C ALA A 43 -3.76 -7.07 -6.90
N CYS A 44 -4.38 -6.55 -5.83
CA CYS A 44 -5.78 -6.88 -5.48
C CYS A 44 -6.74 -6.50 -6.61
N ILE A 45 -6.58 -5.32 -7.21
CA ILE A 45 -7.41 -4.87 -8.34
C ILE A 45 -7.20 -5.79 -9.55
N ALA A 46 -5.95 -6.13 -9.88
CA ALA A 46 -5.65 -7.00 -11.01
C ALA A 46 -6.26 -8.41 -10.88
N ARG A 47 -6.53 -8.88 -9.65
CA ARG A 47 -7.23 -10.15 -9.39
C ARG A 47 -8.71 -10.13 -9.80
N LEU A 48 -9.33 -8.95 -9.93
CA LEU A 48 -10.75 -8.82 -10.28
C LEU A 48 -11.06 -9.16 -11.74
N THR A 49 -10.03 -9.20 -12.59
CA THR A 49 -10.14 -9.62 -14.00
C THR A 49 -9.52 -11.00 -14.15
N ASN A 50 -10.29 -11.98 -14.66
CA ASN A 50 -9.74 -13.32 -14.89
C ASN A 50 -8.73 -13.31 -16.03
N GLN A 51 -7.88 -14.33 -16.04
CA GLN A 51 -7.00 -14.57 -17.18
C GLN A 51 -7.83 -14.76 -18.45
N HIS A 52 -7.46 -14.05 -19.52
CA HIS A 52 -8.14 -14.02 -20.82
C HIS A 52 -9.43 -13.20 -20.91
N ASP A 53 -9.91 -12.63 -19.80
CA ASP A 53 -11.02 -11.68 -19.81
C ASP A 53 -10.52 -10.27 -20.13
N TYR A 54 -11.35 -9.49 -20.83
CA TYR A 54 -11.11 -8.05 -20.98
C TYR A 54 -11.42 -7.34 -19.65
N PRO A 55 -10.56 -6.42 -19.19
CA PRO A 55 -10.83 -5.68 -17.97
C PRO A 55 -12.00 -4.71 -18.16
N ASP A 56 -12.77 -4.51 -17.10
CA ASP A 56 -13.70 -3.39 -17.05
C ASP A 56 -12.95 -2.07 -17.24
N LYS A 57 -13.44 -1.23 -18.15
CA LYS A 57 -12.75 0.00 -18.56
C LYS A 57 -12.69 1.03 -17.43
N ASP A 58 -13.76 1.19 -16.66
CA ASP A 58 -13.82 2.16 -15.57
C ASP A 58 -12.88 1.74 -14.44
N LEU A 59 -12.92 0.45 -14.06
CA LEU A 59 -12.00 -0.14 -13.08
C LEU A 59 -10.54 0.05 -13.51
N ALA A 60 -10.22 -0.24 -14.77
CA ALA A 60 -8.88 -0.04 -15.30
C ALA A 60 -8.45 1.43 -15.20
N GLN A 61 -9.29 2.37 -15.62
CA GLN A 61 -9.00 3.81 -15.57
C GLN A 61 -8.79 4.31 -14.14
N ARG A 62 -9.67 3.93 -13.22
CA ARG A 62 -9.59 4.34 -11.81
C ARG A 62 -8.39 3.75 -11.08
N SER A 63 -7.88 2.60 -11.53
CA SER A 63 -6.67 1.98 -10.98
C SER A 63 -5.37 2.75 -11.24
N TYR A 64 -5.37 3.72 -12.16
CA TYR A 64 -4.18 4.55 -12.44
C TYR A 64 -3.92 5.65 -11.40
N THR A 65 -4.82 5.83 -10.42
CA THR A 65 -4.56 6.70 -9.27
C THR A 65 -3.39 6.20 -8.41
N HIS A 66 -2.81 7.11 -7.65
CA HIS A 66 -1.82 6.84 -6.60
C HIS A 66 -2.41 7.00 -5.19
N LYS A 67 -3.68 7.44 -5.10
CA LYS A 67 -4.37 7.62 -3.82
C LYS A 67 -4.78 6.27 -3.24
N ILE A 68 -4.24 5.96 -2.07
CA ILE A 68 -4.47 4.68 -1.37
C ILE A 68 -5.94 4.44 -1.06
N ASP A 69 -6.66 5.47 -0.62
CA ASP A 69 -8.09 5.36 -0.27
C ASP A 69 -8.95 4.96 -1.48
N VAL A 70 -8.71 5.58 -2.64
CA VAL A 70 -9.37 5.25 -3.91
C VAL A 70 -8.99 3.84 -4.36
N LEU A 71 -7.73 3.42 -4.22
CA LEU A 71 -7.32 2.07 -4.60
C LEU A 71 -8.01 0.99 -3.75
N VAL A 72 -8.26 1.24 -2.46
CA VAL A 72 -9.06 0.32 -1.62
C VAL A 72 -10.49 0.21 -2.16
N GLU A 73 -11.07 1.34 -2.58
CA GLU A 73 -12.42 1.36 -3.15
C GLU A 73 -12.49 0.57 -4.46
N VAL A 74 -11.56 0.83 -5.39
CA VAL A 74 -11.48 0.15 -6.69
C VAL A 74 -11.20 -1.35 -6.51
N ALA A 75 -10.47 -1.74 -5.46
CA ALA A 75 -10.26 -3.14 -5.11
C ALA A 75 -11.50 -3.84 -4.51
N GLY A 76 -12.60 -3.10 -4.24
CA GLY A 76 -13.79 -3.64 -3.59
C GLY A 76 -13.58 -3.98 -2.11
N LEU A 77 -12.56 -3.39 -1.46
CA LEU A 77 -12.15 -3.79 -0.11
C LEU A 77 -12.61 -2.82 0.99
N THR A 78 -13.36 -1.76 0.66
CA THR A 78 -13.78 -0.71 1.60
C THR A 78 -14.54 -1.26 2.82
N PHE A 79 -15.54 -2.12 2.61
CA PHE A 79 -16.34 -2.69 3.69
C PHE A 79 -15.45 -3.50 4.65
N GLN A 80 -14.68 -4.44 4.11
CA GLN A 80 -13.81 -5.30 4.90
C GLN A 80 -12.73 -4.51 5.64
N ARG A 81 -12.10 -3.51 4.99
CA ARG A 81 -11.14 -2.62 5.65
C ARG A 81 -11.79 -1.92 6.85
N ASN A 82 -13.01 -1.40 6.70
CA ASN A 82 -13.67 -0.67 7.77
C ASN A 82 -14.04 -1.61 8.94
N THR A 83 -14.53 -2.82 8.65
CA THR A 83 -14.80 -3.85 9.66
C THR A 83 -13.54 -4.22 10.44
N ASP A 84 -12.43 -4.51 9.74
CA ASP A 84 -11.19 -4.94 10.38
C ASP A 84 -10.54 -3.81 11.19
N ARG A 85 -10.62 -2.56 10.71
CA ARG A 85 -10.16 -1.36 11.45
C ARG A 85 -10.97 -1.13 12.74
N ALA A 86 -12.27 -1.41 12.72
CA ALA A 86 -13.12 -1.28 13.90
C ALA A 86 -12.84 -2.41 14.92
N ALA A 87 -12.52 -3.62 14.45
CA ALA A 87 -12.20 -4.76 15.30
C ALA A 87 -10.79 -4.70 15.91
N ASN A 88 -9.85 -4.01 15.26
CA ASN A 88 -8.47 -3.89 15.71
C ASN A 88 -8.00 -2.41 15.66
N PRO A 89 -8.01 -1.70 16.80
CA PRO A 89 -7.61 -0.30 16.86
C PRO A 89 -6.16 -0.02 16.43
N ALA A 90 -5.21 -0.93 16.71
CA ALA A 90 -3.81 -0.75 16.32
C ALA A 90 -3.66 -0.80 14.78
N PHE A 91 -4.31 -1.78 14.16
CA PHE A 91 -4.44 -1.84 12.70
C PHE A 91 -5.19 -0.63 12.14
N GLY A 92 -6.24 -0.17 12.85
CA GLY A 92 -6.98 1.05 12.57
C GLY A 92 -6.10 2.29 12.46
N ALA A 93 -5.19 2.47 13.42
CA ALA A 93 -4.23 3.58 13.48
C ALA A 93 -3.19 3.47 12.36
N ASN A 94 -2.63 2.28 12.13
CA ASN A 94 -1.70 2.04 11.02
C ASN A 94 -2.33 2.39 9.66
N TRP A 95 -3.60 2.03 9.46
CA TRP A 95 -4.30 2.41 8.23
C TRP A 95 -4.49 3.92 8.11
N LEU A 96 -4.77 4.65 9.19
CA LEU A 96 -4.91 6.11 9.14
C LEU A 96 -3.63 6.81 8.70
N LEU A 97 -2.47 6.30 9.13
CA LEU A 97 -1.17 6.80 8.68
C LEU A 97 -0.97 6.56 7.18
N VAL A 98 -1.23 5.33 6.73
CA VAL A 98 -0.98 4.94 5.33
C VAL A 98 -1.92 5.63 4.34
N ILE A 99 -3.19 5.88 4.68
CA ILE A 99 -4.08 6.64 3.78
C ILE A 99 -3.67 8.10 3.60
N GLY A 100 -2.86 8.64 4.53
CA GLY A 100 -2.32 9.99 4.43
C GLY A 100 -1.14 10.10 3.45
N TRP A 101 -0.64 8.98 2.93
CA TRP A 101 0.42 8.96 1.94
C TRP A 101 -0.11 9.19 0.52
N ASP A 102 0.64 9.95 -0.28
CA ASP A 102 0.46 10.06 -1.73
C ASP A 102 1.82 10.16 -2.45
N GLU A 103 1.80 10.13 -3.79
CA GLU A 103 2.99 10.14 -4.63
C GLU A 103 3.81 11.45 -4.54
N LYS A 104 3.20 12.54 -4.06
CA LYS A 104 3.88 13.85 -3.91
C LYS A 104 4.89 13.83 -2.77
N ALA A 105 4.84 12.83 -1.89
CA ALA A 105 5.87 12.57 -0.89
C ALA A 105 7.29 12.52 -1.51
N ARG A 106 7.42 12.20 -2.80
CA ARG A 106 8.66 12.27 -3.58
C ARG A 106 9.33 13.65 -3.56
N TYR A 107 8.55 14.72 -3.49
CA TYR A 107 9.00 16.11 -3.57
C TYR A 107 9.12 16.78 -2.20
N GLN A 108 9.09 16.00 -1.11
CA GLN A 108 9.09 16.48 0.26
C GLN A 108 10.26 15.89 1.06
N PHE A 109 10.65 16.59 2.12
CA PHE A 109 11.58 16.08 3.11
C PHE A 109 10.83 15.48 4.29
N TRP A 110 11.23 14.28 4.67
CA TRP A 110 10.64 13.54 5.79
C TRP A 110 11.69 13.33 6.86
N THR A 111 11.28 13.49 8.11
CA THR A 111 12.13 13.19 9.26
C THR A 111 12.28 11.68 9.45
N GLU A 112 13.30 11.26 10.20
CA GLU A 112 13.43 9.87 10.61
C GLU A 112 12.16 9.35 11.29
N ALA A 113 11.58 10.15 12.21
CA ALA A 113 10.40 9.76 12.97
C ALA A 113 9.21 9.47 12.04
N GLN A 114 8.95 10.34 11.06
CA GLN A 114 7.87 10.14 10.09
C GLN A 114 8.12 8.92 9.19
N ALA A 115 9.35 8.75 8.70
CA ALA A 115 9.73 7.59 7.87
C ALA A 115 9.56 6.28 8.64
N ARG A 116 10.01 6.25 9.90
CA ARG A 116 9.89 5.08 10.78
C ARG A 116 8.44 4.78 11.14
N GLU A 117 7.66 5.80 11.46
CA GLU A 117 6.23 5.66 11.77
C GLU A 117 5.45 5.06 10.60
N LEU A 118 5.61 5.62 9.39
CA LEU A 118 4.95 5.08 8.20
C LEU A 118 5.46 3.66 7.88
N PHE A 119 6.77 3.42 7.97
CA PHE A 119 7.33 2.09 7.71
C PHE A 119 6.76 1.03 8.66
N VAL A 120 6.65 1.33 9.96
CA VAL A 120 6.02 0.42 10.93
C VAL A 120 4.55 0.20 10.59
N ALA A 121 3.80 1.26 10.28
CA ALA A 121 2.39 1.13 9.89
C ALA A 121 2.19 0.22 8.65
N VAL A 122 3.15 0.26 7.71
CA VAL A 122 3.17 -0.59 6.52
C VAL A 122 3.58 -2.02 6.85
N ALA A 123 4.71 -2.21 7.53
CA ALA A 123 5.44 -3.48 7.58
C ALA A 123 5.28 -4.28 8.89
N ASP A 124 4.59 -3.74 9.90
CA ASP A 124 4.38 -4.43 11.18
C ASP A 124 3.83 -5.86 10.98
N VAL A 125 4.37 -6.81 11.74
CA VAL A 125 4.11 -8.24 11.54
C VAL A 125 2.72 -8.68 11.99
N THR A 126 2.05 -7.90 12.85
CA THR A 126 0.75 -8.23 13.42
C THR A 126 -0.36 -7.32 12.89
N ASN A 127 -0.08 -6.02 12.84
CA ASN A 127 -1.03 -4.95 12.53
C ASN A 127 -0.61 -4.15 11.29
N GLY A 128 0.40 -4.60 10.54
CA GLY A 128 0.89 -3.89 9.37
C GLY A 128 -0.11 -3.94 8.22
N VAL A 129 -0.26 -2.82 7.53
CA VAL A 129 -1.14 -2.72 6.36
C VAL A 129 -0.77 -3.74 5.29
N MET A 130 0.53 -3.97 5.05
CA MET A 130 0.96 -4.95 4.05
C MET A 130 0.58 -6.39 4.40
N GLN A 131 0.51 -6.75 5.68
CA GLN A 131 0.02 -8.07 6.08
C GLN A 131 -1.45 -8.25 5.66
N TRP A 132 -2.26 -7.21 5.85
CA TRP A 132 -3.65 -7.22 5.45
C TRP A 132 -3.83 -7.26 3.92
N VAL A 133 -3.01 -6.50 3.18
CA VAL A 133 -3.08 -6.47 1.70
C VAL A 133 -2.64 -7.82 1.10
N ARG A 134 -1.58 -8.45 1.64
CA ARG A 134 -1.11 -9.79 1.22
C ARG A 134 -2.19 -10.86 1.24
N GLY A 135 -3.07 -10.82 2.25
CA GLY A 135 -4.16 -11.79 2.38
C GLY A 135 -5.26 -11.65 1.32
N ARG A 136 -5.21 -10.63 0.46
CA ARG A 136 -6.30 -10.25 -0.46
C ARG A 136 -5.88 -10.20 -1.92
N TRP A 137 -4.59 -10.11 -2.20
CA TRP A 137 -4.09 -10.01 -3.56
C TRP A 137 -3.89 -11.35 -4.25
#